data_AF-A0A8J6R5T0-F1
#
_entry.id   AF-A0A8J6R5T0-F1
#
_cell.length_a   1.000
_cell.length_b   1.000
_cell.length_c   1.000
_cell.angle_alpha   90.00
_cell.angle_beta   90.00
_cell.angle_gamma   90.00
#
_symmetry.space_group_name_H-M   'P 1'
#
loop_
_entity.id
_entity.type
_entity.pdbx_description
1 polymer ?
#
loop_
_entity_poly.entity_id
_entity_poly.type
_entity_poly.pdbx_seq_one_letter_code
_entity_poly.pdbx_strand_id
1 'polypeptide(L)'
;MFPSKLLFLAMLGILPIAIACTEQSSPTAPVSSASPAASPNPSASPTPSAGSTNAIAPGQYCYRADLPTLTSVLRLAVAADQTVTGDSQATIQNKSEGYYSSYAQKISGSLSGNQLKAQIRTWIEYDVQDTQETWNITPSEVVTRQAKFVAANCEEVRSRFANKDGLEARDLLDAASAVHTKQVQFEAGRNGTVINHAVIRGERDVYLLKAQGGQQMKIVLTSTEQNATFDVVSPSGYILTTGAQSETVPLPHTGDYQVIVGSTRGNATYELQITIQ
;
A
#
# COMPACT_ATOMS: atom_id res chain seq x y z
N MET A 1 21.41 26.50 -2.99
CA MET A 1 21.86 25.70 -4.15
C MET A 1 22.71 24.56 -3.60
N PHE A 2 22.06 23.49 -3.16
CA PHE A 2 22.71 22.30 -2.58
C PHE A 2 22.79 21.23 -3.67
N PRO A 3 23.93 20.56 -3.89
CA PRO A 3 24.05 19.60 -4.97
C PRO A 3 23.32 18.31 -4.60
N SER A 4 22.40 17.93 -5.48
CA SER A 4 21.74 16.62 -5.49
C SER A 4 22.80 15.53 -5.69
N LYS A 5 23.07 14.75 -4.64
CA LYS A 5 23.73 13.45 -4.78
C LYS A 5 22.63 12.41 -4.93
N LEU A 6 22.30 12.11 -6.18
CA LEU A 6 21.71 10.83 -6.57
C LEU A 6 22.62 9.72 -6.01
N LEU A 7 22.13 8.93 -5.05
CA LEU A 7 22.85 7.74 -4.59
C LEU A 7 22.05 6.50 -4.97
N PHE A 8 22.55 5.84 -6.02
CA PHE A 8 22.27 4.46 -6.38
C PHE A 8 22.46 3.56 -5.15
N LEU A 9 21.42 2.82 -4.76
CA LEU A 9 21.60 1.66 -3.91
C LEU A 9 22.38 0.60 -4.69
N ALA A 10 23.59 0.29 -4.25
CA ALA A 10 24.48 -0.68 -4.87
C ALA A 10 23.84 -2.08 -4.90
N MET A 11 23.54 -2.59 -6.10
CA MET A 11 23.41 -4.03 -6.33
C MET A 11 24.81 -4.64 -6.33
N LEU A 12 25.11 -5.49 -5.34
CA LEU A 12 26.19 -6.47 -5.45
C LEU A 12 25.75 -7.55 -6.46
N GLY A 13 26.05 -7.32 -7.74
CA GLY A 13 25.92 -8.31 -8.79
C GLY A 13 27.14 -9.24 -8.80
N ILE A 14 26.91 -10.51 -8.46
CA ILE A 14 27.89 -11.59 -8.62
C ILE A 14 27.94 -11.98 -10.11
N LEU A 15 29.13 -11.87 -10.70
CA LEU A 15 29.46 -12.27 -12.06
C LEU A 15 29.34 -13.80 -12.24
N PRO A 16 28.58 -14.32 -13.22
CA PRO A 16 28.78 -15.66 -13.73
C PRO A 16 29.71 -15.64 -14.94
N ILE A 17 30.81 -16.40 -14.83
CA ILE A 17 31.73 -16.73 -15.92
C ILE A 17 31.00 -17.65 -16.90
N ALA A 18 30.82 -17.21 -18.14
CA ALA A 18 30.31 -18.04 -19.23
C ALA A 18 31.47 -18.80 -19.89
N ILE A 19 31.37 -20.13 -19.90
CA ILE A 19 32.15 -21.02 -20.78
C ILE A 19 31.20 -21.48 -21.89
N ALA A 20 31.65 -21.31 -23.14
CA ALA A 20 30.92 -21.65 -24.34
C ALA A 20 31.25 -23.07 -24.86
N CYS A 21 30.36 -23.53 -25.74
CA CYS A 21 30.44 -24.65 -26.69
C CYS A 21 30.20 -26.05 -26.10
N THR A 22 29.24 -26.85 -26.56
CA THR A 22 29.11 -27.34 -27.96
C THR A 22 27.73 -27.99 -28.19
N GLU A 23 27.22 -27.88 -29.42
CA GLU A 23 26.09 -28.62 -30.00
C GLU A 23 26.44 -30.10 -30.23
N GLN A 24 25.48 -31.03 -30.08
CA GLN A 24 25.25 -32.10 -31.06
C GLN A 24 23.94 -32.89 -30.86
N SER A 25 23.05 -32.73 -31.84
CA SER A 25 22.18 -33.70 -32.52
C SER A 25 21.56 -34.92 -31.80
N SER A 26 20.23 -34.97 -31.86
CA SER A 26 19.36 -36.15 -31.70
C SER A 26 19.61 -37.25 -32.74
N PRO A 27 19.21 -38.51 -32.45
CA PRO A 27 18.21 -39.14 -33.32
C PRO A 27 17.19 -40.09 -32.63
N THR A 28 15.96 -40.03 -33.18
CA THR A 28 15.02 -41.11 -33.57
C THR A 28 14.41 -42.08 -32.55
N ALA A 29 13.08 -42.10 -32.55
CA ALA A 29 12.18 -43.06 -31.90
C ALA A 29 12.05 -44.39 -32.68
N PRO A 30 11.48 -45.44 -32.04
CA PRO A 30 10.59 -46.34 -32.75
C PRO A 30 9.24 -46.57 -32.03
N VAL A 31 8.26 -46.96 -32.84
CA VAL A 31 6.84 -47.20 -32.55
C VAL A 31 6.57 -48.69 -32.32
N SER A 32 5.72 -49.04 -31.33
CA SER A 32 4.80 -50.21 -31.25
C SER A 32 4.49 -50.51 -29.77
N SER A 33 3.37 -51.09 -29.33
CA SER A 33 2.07 -51.50 -29.89
C SER A 33 1.20 -51.96 -28.69
N ALA A 34 -0.07 -52.30 -28.94
CA ALA A 34 -1.18 -52.34 -27.98
C ALA A 34 -1.21 -53.48 -26.92
N SER A 35 -2.14 -53.27 -25.96
CA SER A 35 -2.59 -54.02 -24.75
C SER A 35 -2.99 -55.51 -24.96
N PRO A 36 -3.18 -56.33 -23.89
CA PRO A 36 -4.47 -56.32 -23.17
C PRO A 36 -4.44 -56.59 -21.63
N ALA A 37 -5.56 -56.18 -21.04
CA ALA A 37 -6.14 -56.37 -19.70
C ALA A 37 -5.67 -57.51 -18.76
N ALA A 38 -5.54 -57.16 -17.48
CA ALA A 38 -5.99 -57.99 -16.35
C ALA A 38 -6.28 -57.13 -15.10
N SER A 39 -7.46 -57.31 -14.50
CA SER A 39 -7.80 -56.97 -13.11
C SER A 39 -7.80 -58.28 -12.30
N PRO A 40 -7.45 -58.27 -10.99
CA PRO A 40 -8.46 -57.96 -9.97
C PRO A 40 -7.97 -57.19 -8.70
N ASN A 41 -8.97 -56.56 -8.06
CA ASN A 41 -9.08 -55.92 -6.72
C ASN A 41 -8.34 -56.64 -5.55
N PRO A 42 -8.12 -56.06 -4.33
CA PRO A 42 -9.05 -55.16 -3.61
C PRO A 42 -8.46 -54.01 -2.76
N SER A 43 -9.34 -53.10 -2.35
CA SER A 43 -9.26 -52.22 -1.16
C SER A 43 -7.96 -51.44 -0.91
N ALA A 44 -7.95 -50.19 -1.36
CA ALA A 44 -7.32 -49.11 -0.60
C ALA A 44 -8.40 -48.06 -0.32
N SER A 45 -8.72 -47.86 0.96
CA SER A 45 -9.42 -46.67 1.43
C SER A 45 -8.76 -45.43 0.87
N PRO A 46 -9.49 -44.33 0.58
CA PRO A 46 -8.85 -43.09 0.21
C PRO A 46 -7.99 -42.64 1.39
N THR A 47 -6.67 -42.73 1.21
CA THR A 47 -5.71 -41.98 1.99
C THR A 47 -6.23 -40.54 2.03
N PRO A 48 -6.38 -39.91 3.20
CA PRO A 48 -6.57 -38.47 3.23
C PRO A 48 -5.40 -37.88 2.47
N SER A 49 -5.69 -37.25 1.33
CA SER A 49 -4.74 -36.34 0.69
C SER A 49 -4.21 -35.47 1.82
N ALA A 50 -2.89 -35.52 2.04
CA ALA A 50 -2.22 -34.66 2.99
C ALA A 50 -2.52 -33.22 2.57
N GLY A 51 -3.55 -32.65 3.19
CA GLY A 51 -3.97 -31.28 2.97
C GLY A 51 -2.77 -30.40 3.21
N SER A 52 -2.49 -29.54 2.24
CA SER A 52 -1.50 -28.47 2.30
C SER A 52 -1.42 -27.90 3.71
N THR A 53 -0.27 -28.07 4.36
CA THR A 53 0.00 -27.54 5.69
C THR A 53 -0.07 -26.01 5.65
N ASN A 54 -1.25 -25.52 6.02
CA ASN A 54 -1.64 -24.17 6.43
C ASN A 54 -0.90 -23.01 5.78
N ALA A 55 -1.46 -22.56 4.65
CA ALA A 55 -1.46 -21.15 4.30
C ALA A 55 -1.91 -20.31 5.52
N ILE A 56 -1.33 -19.14 5.71
CA ILE A 56 -1.72 -18.20 6.77
C ILE A 56 -3.24 -18.02 6.77
N ALA A 57 -3.85 -18.12 7.95
CA ALA A 57 -5.29 -17.96 8.08
C ALA A 57 -5.71 -16.53 7.67
N PRO A 58 -6.92 -16.35 7.14
CA PRO A 58 -7.43 -15.01 6.87
C PRO A 58 -7.51 -14.20 8.16
N GLY A 59 -7.11 -12.92 8.11
CA GLY A 59 -7.07 -12.07 9.29
C GLY A 59 -6.13 -10.87 9.16
N GLN A 60 -6.08 -10.09 10.23
CA GLN A 60 -5.15 -8.98 10.38
C GLN A 60 -3.91 -9.43 11.15
N TYR A 61 -2.75 -9.05 10.64
CA TYR A 61 -1.45 -9.37 11.23
C TYR A 61 -0.60 -8.11 11.31
N CYS A 62 0.03 -7.90 12.46
CA CYS A 62 0.85 -6.72 12.71
C CYS A 62 2.24 -7.14 13.17
N TYR A 63 3.26 -6.45 12.67
CA TYR A 63 4.65 -6.77 12.93
C TYR A 63 5.46 -5.51 13.14
N ARG A 64 6.62 -5.65 13.78
CA ARG A 64 7.61 -4.58 13.94
C ARG A 64 9.03 -5.08 13.69
N ALA A 65 9.90 -4.18 13.29
CA ALA A 65 11.33 -4.38 13.18
C ALA A 65 12.04 -3.21 13.86
N ASP A 66 12.84 -3.50 14.89
CA ASP A 66 13.63 -2.54 15.64
C ASP A 66 15.11 -2.90 15.48
N LEU A 67 15.75 -2.30 14.49
CA LEU A 67 17.16 -2.47 14.16
C LEU A 67 17.92 -1.17 14.51
N PRO A 68 19.26 -1.24 14.68
CA PRO A 68 20.07 -0.05 14.98
C PRO A 68 19.83 1.12 14.02
N THR A 69 19.61 0.80 12.74
CA THR A 69 19.46 1.79 11.66
C THR A 69 18.06 1.86 11.05
N LEU A 70 17.11 1.05 11.51
CA LEU A 70 15.76 0.99 10.97
C LEU A 70 14.77 0.73 12.10
N THR A 71 13.75 1.57 12.22
CA THR A 71 12.54 1.22 12.96
C THR A 71 11.38 1.16 11.99
N SER A 72 10.60 0.08 12.00
CA SER A 72 9.50 -0.08 11.07
C SER A 72 8.36 -0.88 11.69
N VAL A 73 7.13 -0.55 11.29
CA VAL A 73 5.94 -1.33 11.54
C VAL A 73 5.27 -1.73 10.24
N LEU A 74 4.62 -2.89 10.25
CA LEU A 74 3.98 -3.50 9.09
C LEU A 74 2.60 -4.03 9.51
N ARG A 75 1.57 -3.76 8.69
CA ARG A 75 0.26 -4.39 8.79
C ARG A 75 -0.04 -5.16 7.52
N LEU A 76 -0.52 -6.38 7.68
CA LEU A 76 -0.97 -7.22 6.58
C LEU A 76 -2.39 -7.74 6.89
N ALA A 77 -3.27 -7.59 5.92
CA ALA A 77 -4.59 -8.22 5.89
C ALA A 77 -4.54 -9.37 4.89
N VAL A 78 -4.82 -10.58 5.37
CA VAL A 78 -4.91 -11.79 4.55
C VAL A 78 -6.38 -12.12 4.33
N ALA A 79 -6.81 -12.21 3.08
CA ALA A 79 -8.17 -12.57 2.70
C ALA A 79 -8.33 -14.10 2.56
N ALA A 80 -9.58 -14.57 2.47
CA ALA A 80 -9.91 -16.00 2.34
C ALA A 80 -9.33 -16.65 1.08
N ASP A 81 -9.18 -15.87 0.02
CA ASP A 81 -8.59 -16.26 -1.26
C ASP A 81 -7.05 -16.15 -1.28
N GLN A 82 -6.42 -15.91 -0.12
CA GLN A 82 -4.97 -15.72 0.02
C GLN A 82 -4.42 -14.46 -0.66
N THR A 83 -5.30 -13.52 -1.06
CA THR A 83 -4.90 -12.16 -1.40
C THR A 83 -4.44 -11.43 -0.14
N VAL A 84 -3.35 -10.68 -0.26
CA VAL A 84 -2.79 -9.88 0.83
C VAL A 84 -2.80 -8.41 0.45
N THR A 85 -3.26 -7.58 1.38
CA THR A 85 -3.06 -6.13 1.32
C THR A 85 -2.36 -5.67 2.59
N GLY A 86 -1.68 -4.53 2.54
CA GLY A 86 -0.98 -4.04 3.70
C GLY A 86 -0.38 -2.66 3.51
N ASP A 87 0.22 -2.17 4.59
CA ASP A 87 0.99 -0.96 4.61
C ASP A 87 2.09 -1.02 5.67
N SER A 88 3.13 -0.21 5.47
CA SER A 88 4.22 -0.07 6.42
C SER A 88 4.59 1.39 6.61
N GLN A 89 5.15 1.68 7.78
CA GLN A 89 5.85 2.93 8.02
C GLN A 89 7.20 2.64 8.62
N ALA A 90 8.19 3.40 8.20
CA ALA A 90 9.56 3.18 8.59
C ALA A 90 10.34 4.47 8.74
N THR A 91 11.35 4.39 9.59
CA THR A 91 12.35 5.41 9.79
C THR A 91 13.71 4.74 9.65
N ILE A 92 14.55 5.31 8.80
CA ILE A 92 15.97 4.96 8.66
C ILE A 92 16.75 6.01 9.44
N GLN A 93 17.68 5.55 10.27
CA GLN A 93 18.53 6.43 11.06
C GLN A 93 19.99 5.96 11.05
N ASN A 94 20.91 6.90 10.95
CA ASN A 94 22.32 6.70 11.30
C ASN A 94 22.76 7.88 12.15
N LYS A 95 22.75 7.69 13.47
CA LYS A 95 23.05 8.75 14.44
C LYS A 95 24.49 9.25 14.32
N SER A 96 25.44 8.38 14.02
CA SER A 96 26.85 8.78 13.86
C SER A 96 27.09 9.64 12.63
N GLU A 97 26.25 9.53 11.61
CA GLU A 97 26.36 10.30 10.36
C GLU A 97 25.33 11.44 10.28
N GLY A 98 24.49 11.62 11.29
CA GLY A 98 23.42 12.62 11.28
C GLY A 98 22.35 12.37 10.21
N TYR A 99 22.23 11.13 9.72
CA TYR A 99 21.28 10.78 8.66
C TYR A 99 19.95 10.29 9.26
N TYR A 100 18.85 10.84 8.76
CA TYR A 100 17.48 10.47 9.12
C TYR A 100 16.58 10.61 7.90
N SER A 101 15.84 9.55 7.58
CA SER A 101 14.80 9.59 6.55
C SER A 101 13.63 8.70 6.96
N SER A 102 12.46 8.95 6.40
CA SER A 102 11.26 8.16 6.65
C SER A 102 10.58 7.80 5.34
N TYR A 103 9.98 6.63 5.32
CA TYR A 103 9.23 6.15 4.17
C TYR A 103 7.95 5.43 4.60
N ALA A 104 6.95 5.48 3.74
CA ALA A 104 5.73 4.71 3.86
C ALA A 104 5.62 3.74 2.69
N GLN A 105 4.96 2.61 2.90
CA GLN A 105 4.74 1.64 1.83
C GLN A 105 3.30 1.18 1.76
N LYS A 106 2.85 0.86 0.54
CA LYS A 106 1.65 0.07 0.29
C LYS A 106 2.08 -1.28 -0.24
N ILE A 107 1.50 -2.34 0.33
CA ILE A 107 1.79 -3.72 -0.01
C ILE A 107 0.53 -4.35 -0.59
N SER A 108 0.70 -5.11 -1.66
CA SER A 108 -0.34 -6.00 -2.19
C SER A 108 0.30 -7.28 -2.73
N GLY A 109 -0.43 -8.38 -2.82
CA GLY A 109 0.09 -9.61 -3.38
C GLY A 109 -0.80 -10.81 -3.13
N SER A 110 -0.25 -12.00 -3.34
CA SER A 110 -0.90 -13.27 -3.06
C SER A 110 0.08 -14.24 -2.39
N LEU A 111 -0.45 -15.05 -1.48
CA LEU A 111 0.29 -16.11 -0.80
C LEU A 111 0.27 -17.42 -1.58
N SER A 112 1.42 -18.10 -1.60
CA SER A 112 1.56 -19.51 -1.96
C SER A 112 2.25 -20.21 -0.79
N GLY A 113 1.45 -20.88 0.05
CA GLY A 113 1.91 -21.31 1.37
C GLY A 113 2.30 -20.09 2.21
N ASN A 114 3.57 -20.04 2.63
CA ASN A 114 4.12 -18.93 3.42
C ASN A 114 4.84 -17.86 2.56
N GLN A 115 4.89 -18.05 1.23
CA GLN A 115 5.56 -17.11 0.35
C GLN A 115 4.57 -16.07 -0.18
N LEU A 116 4.74 -14.82 0.21
CA LEU A 116 4.03 -13.69 -0.37
C LEU A 116 4.81 -13.16 -1.55
N LYS A 117 4.18 -13.14 -2.72
CA LYS A 117 4.70 -12.38 -3.88
C LYS A 117 4.21 -10.94 -3.76
N ALA A 118 4.99 -10.11 -3.08
CA ALA A 118 4.63 -8.75 -2.70
C ALA A 118 4.95 -7.76 -3.83
N GLN A 119 3.94 -6.98 -4.22
CA GLN A 119 4.08 -5.71 -4.94
C GLN A 119 4.11 -4.59 -3.91
N ILE A 120 5.17 -3.79 -3.95
CA ILE A 120 5.45 -2.79 -2.92
C ILE A 120 5.60 -1.44 -3.61
N ARG A 121 4.75 -0.50 -3.24
CA ARG A 121 4.95 0.92 -3.57
C ARG A 121 5.54 1.60 -2.36
N THR A 122 6.69 2.24 -2.52
CA THR A 122 7.38 3.00 -1.47
C THR A 122 7.34 4.49 -1.79
N TRP A 123 6.90 5.29 -0.83
CA TRP A 123 7.06 6.74 -0.83
C TRP A 123 8.20 7.09 0.12
N ILE A 124 9.25 7.69 -0.39
CA ILE A 124 10.37 8.19 0.40
C ILE A 124 10.70 9.59 -0.06
N GLU A 125 10.58 10.55 0.86
CA GLU A 125 10.66 11.97 0.51
C GLU A 125 9.68 12.26 -0.64
N TYR A 126 10.12 12.79 -1.79
CA TYR A 126 9.26 13.08 -2.94
C TYR A 126 9.32 12.02 -4.05
N ASP A 127 10.03 10.91 -3.81
CA ASP A 127 10.19 9.82 -4.77
C ASP A 127 9.18 8.68 -4.52
N VAL A 128 8.84 7.98 -5.59
CA VAL A 128 7.99 6.79 -5.58
C VAL A 128 8.67 5.66 -6.30
N GLN A 129 8.80 4.54 -5.60
CA GLN A 129 9.45 3.35 -6.10
C GLN A 129 8.48 2.17 -6.04
N ASP A 130 8.28 1.51 -7.17
CA ASP A 130 7.53 0.26 -7.25
C ASP A 130 8.52 -0.90 -7.37
N THR A 131 8.44 -1.86 -6.46
CA THR A 131 9.28 -3.06 -6.44
C THR A 131 8.44 -4.32 -6.26
N GLN A 132 9.00 -5.45 -6.68
CA GLN A 132 8.44 -6.77 -6.40
C GLN A 132 9.44 -7.56 -5.56
N GLU A 133 8.96 -8.17 -4.47
CA GLU A 133 9.77 -9.04 -3.62
C GLU A 133 9.00 -10.33 -3.29
N THR A 134 9.72 -11.39 -2.92
CA THR A 134 9.13 -12.57 -2.32
C THR A 134 9.47 -12.58 -0.84
N TRP A 135 8.46 -12.52 0.02
CA TRP A 135 8.62 -12.54 1.48
C TRP A 135 8.21 -13.89 2.04
N ASN A 136 8.91 -14.34 3.08
CA ASN A 136 8.46 -15.48 3.87
C ASN A 136 7.68 -14.96 5.07
N ILE A 137 6.43 -15.38 5.21
CA ILE A 137 5.48 -14.87 6.19
C ILE A 137 4.98 -16.03 7.03
N THR A 138 4.90 -15.81 8.33
CA THR A 138 4.21 -16.67 9.30
C THR A 138 3.43 -15.77 10.26
N PRO A 139 2.50 -16.31 11.07
CA PRO A 139 1.84 -15.51 12.10
C PRO A 139 2.79 -14.82 13.09
N SER A 140 4.01 -15.35 13.27
CA SER A 140 5.00 -14.83 14.23
C SER A 140 6.06 -13.91 13.63
N GLU A 141 6.31 -13.98 12.32
CA GLU A 141 7.40 -13.25 11.67
C GLU A 141 7.18 -13.02 10.18
N VAL A 142 7.76 -11.93 9.69
CA VAL A 142 7.90 -11.63 8.25
C VAL A 142 9.37 -11.42 7.94
N VAL A 143 9.90 -12.20 7.01
CA VAL A 143 11.27 -12.03 6.51
C VAL A 143 11.20 -11.40 5.14
N THR A 144 11.72 -10.17 5.04
CA THR A 144 11.90 -9.44 3.79
C THR A 144 13.38 -9.42 3.41
N ARG A 145 13.72 -8.80 2.27
CA ARG A 145 15.11 -8.58 1.88
C ARG A 145 15.85 -7.64 2.85
N GLN A 146 15.14 -6.69 3.46
CA GLN A 146 15.74 -5.61 4.26
C GLN A 146 15.72 -5.90 5.76
N ALA A 147 14.70 -6.61 6.25
CA ALA A 147 14.51 -6.79 7.68
C ALA A 147 13.76 -8.08 8.00
N LYS A 148 13.97 -8.56 9.22
CA LYS A 148 13.13 -9.53 9.87
C LYS A 148 12.19 -8.78 10.82
N PHE A 149 10.90 -8.86 10.57
CA PHE A 149 9.87 -8.36 11.45
C PHE A 149 9.38 -9.48 12.37
N VAL A 150 9.06 -9.11 13.61
CA VAL A 150 8.43 -10.00 14.60
C VAL A 150 7.00 -9.55 14.86
N ALA A 151 6.12 -10.49 15.18
CA ALA A 151 4.74 -10.17 15.52
C ALA A 151 4.65 -9.12 16.63
N ALA A 152 3.70 -8.20 16.49
CA ALA A 152 3.48 -7.08 17.37
C ALA A 152 1.99 -6.93 17.70
N ASN A 153 1.69 -6.20 18.77
CA ASN A 153 0.32 -5.85 19.10
C ASN A 153 -0.24 -4.90 18.03
N CYS A 154 -1.40 -5.23 17.44
CA CYS A 154 -1.99 -4.41 16.39
C CYS A 154 -2.41 -3.01 16.84
N GLU A 155 -2.76 -2.80 18.11
CA GLU A 155 -3.08 -1.48 18.64
C GLU A 155 -1.82 -0.60 18.79
N GLU A 156 -0.69 -1.21 19.18
CA GLU A 156 0.61 -0.51 19.18
C GLU A 156 0.99 -0.09 17.75
N VAL A 157 0.84 -1.00 16.79
CA VAL A 157 1.11 -0.71 15.38
C VAL A 157 0.16 0.35 14.82
N ARG A 158 -1.15 0.27 15.15
CA ARG A 158 -2.18 1.26 14.77
C ARG A 158 -1.77 2.68 15.11
N SER A 159 -1.19 2.89 16.30
CA SER A 159 -0.76 4.22 16.76
C SER A 159 0.28 4.90 15.86
N ARG A 160 1.00 4.15 15.02
CA ARG A 160 1.96 4.69 14.05
C ARG A 160 1.31 5.24 12.78
N PHE A 161 0.07 4.84 12.50
CA PHE A 161 -0.70 5.28 11.33
C PHE A 161 -1.75 6.33 11.67
N ALA A 162 -2.14 6.41 12.93
CA ALA A 162 -3.08 7.40 13.42
C ALA A 162 -2.46 8.80 13.56
N ASN A 163 -3.28 9.83 13.39
CA ASN A 163 -2.91 11.20 13.75
C ASN A 163 -2.88 11.38 15.28
N LYS A 164 -2.54 12.59 15.75
CA LYS A 164 -2.48 12.94 17.18
C LYS A 164 -3.77 12.67 17.96
N ASP A 165 -4.92 12.62 17.28
CA ASP A 165 -6.23 12.40 17.88
C ASP A 165 -6.66 10.91 17.81
N GLY A 166 -5.77 10.04 17.33
CA GLY A 166 -6.02 8.60 17.22
C GLY A 166 -6.77 8.17 15.94
N LEU A 167 -7.01 9.10 15.01
CA LEU A 167 -7.75 8.83 13.77
C LEU A 167 -6.82 8.35 12.65
N GLU A 168 -7.23 7.29 11.97
CA GLU A 168 -6.66 6.85 10.69
C GLU A 168 -7.54 7.27 9.51
N ALA A 169 -6.95 7.29 8.31
CA ALA A 169 -7.69 7.64 7.09
C ALA A 169 -8.95 6.81 6.85
N ARG A 170 -8.94 5.51 7.21
CA ARG A 170 -10.13 4.65 7.12
C ARG A 170 -11.26 5.09 8.04
N ASP A 171 -10.93 5.56 9.24
CA ASP A 171 -11.92 6.00 10.24
C ASP A 171 -12.73 7.21 9.72
N LEU A 172 -12.17 8.00 8.79
CA LEU A 172 -12.85 9.14 8.17
C LEU A 172 -14.04 8.73 7.28
N LEU A 173 -14.04 7.48 6.78
CA LEU A 173 -15.04 6.93 5.87
C LEU A 173 -15.90 5.84 6.52
N ASP A 174 -15.41 5.15 7.55
CA ASP A 174 -16.10 4.02 8.19
C ASP A 174 -17.48 4.36 8.75
N ALA A 175 -17.67 5.60 9.24
CA ALA A 175 -18.94 6.07 9.78
C ALA A 175 -19.90 6.65 8.72
N ALA A 176 -19.51 6.69 7.45
CA ALA A 176 -20.31 7.29 6.40
C ALA A 176 -21.47 6.36 5.98
N SER A 177 -22.67 6.90 5.81
CA SER A 177 -23.82 6.14 5.29
C SER A 177 -23.70 5.82 3.80
N ALA A 178 -22.93 6.64 3.07
CA ALA A 178 -22.53 6.42 1.69
C ALA A 178 -21.24 7.20 1.40
N VAL A 179 -20.45 6.71 0.44
CA VAL A 179 -19.21 7.35 -0.03
C VAL A 179 -19.29 7.51 -1.55
N HIS A 180 -19.25 8.75 -2.02
CA HIS A 180 -19.28 9.08 -3.45
C HIS A 180 -17.91 9.51 -3.93
N THR A 181 -17.25 8.68 -4.74
CA THR A 181 -15.88 8.96 -5.19
C THR A 181 -15.87 9.56 -6.59
N LYS A 182 -15.13 10.66 -6.77
CA LYS A 182 -14.95 11.36 -8.05
C LYS A 182 -13.48 11.65 -8.32
N GLN A 183 -13.02 11.29 -9.52
CA GLN A 183 -11.71 11.69 -10.03
C GLN A 183 -11.73 13.17 -10.43
N VAL A 184 -10.72 13.91 -9.99
CA VAL A 184 -10.52 15.33 -10.33
C VAL A 184 -9.37 15.46 -11.31
N GLN A 185 -9.65 16.09 -12.44
CA GLN A 185 -8.66 16.46 -13.44
C GLN A 185 -8.74 17.96 -13.67
N PHE A 186 -7.58 18.59 -13.81
CA PHE A 186 -7.52 19.99 -14.20
C PHE A 186 -7.57 20.12 -15.71
N GLU A 187 -8.15 21.22 -16.19
CA GLU A 187 -8.07 21.57 -17.60
C GLU A 187 -6.60 21.77 -18.01
N ALA A 188 -6.30 21.57 -19.30
CA ALA A 188 -4.94 21.71 -19.80
C ALA A 188 -4.37 23.11 -19.49
N GLY A 189 -3.17 23.14 -18.90
CA GLY A 189 -2.49 24.38 -18.49
C GLY A 189 -3.03 25.04 -17.22
N ARG A 190 -4.03 24.43 -16.56
CA ARG A 190 -4.53 24.88 -15.25
C ARG A 190 -3.93 24.05 -14.13
N ASN A 191 -3.77 24.68 -12.97
CA ASN A 191 -3.29 24.04 -11.74
C ASN A 191 -4.38 23.96 -10.67
N GLY A 192 -5.64 24.12 -11.05
CA GLY A 192 -6.76 24.10 -10.12
C GLY A 192 -8.11 23.97 -10.80
N THR A 193 -9.13 23.76 -10.00
CA THR A 193 -10.52 23.62 -10.43
C THR A 193 -11.48 24.10 -9.34
N VAL A 194 -12.74 24.31 -9.72
CA VAL A 194 -13.86 24.64 -8.82
C VAL A 194 -14.97 23.62 -9.05
N ILE A 195 -15.50 23.07 -7.97
CA ILE A 195 -16.53 22.04 -8.00
C ILE A 195 -17.72 22.51 -7.16
N ASN A 196 -18.90 22.60 -7.79
CA ASN A 196 -20.15 22.88 -7.10
C ASN A 196 -20.92 21.57 -6.89
N HIS A 197 -21.27 21.27 -5.64
CA HIS A 197 -22.03 20.06 -5.30
C HIS A 197 -22.81 20.21 -4.00
N ALA A 198 -23.38 19.12 -3.51
CA ALA A 198 -24.04 19.04 -2.22
C ALA A 198 -23.83 17.66 -1.63
N VAL A 199 -23.57 17.60 -0.32
CA VAL A 199 -23.41 16.37 0.44
C VAL A 199 -24.58 16.19 1.40
N ILE A 200 -25.13 14.98 1.42
CA ILE A 200 -26.22 14.61 2.34
C ILE A 200 -25.63 14.32 3.73
N ARG A 201 -26.39 14.65 4.78
CA ARG A 201 -25.97 14.37 6.16
C ARG A 201 -25.63 12.89 6.35
N GLY A 202 -24.41 12.62 6.80
CA GLY A 202 -23.91 11.27 7.04
C GLY A 202 -23.15 10.67 5.86
N GLU A 203 -23.27 11.24 4.67
CA GLU A 203 -22.51 10.81 3.50
C GLU A 203 -21.14 11.53 3.42
N ARG A 204 -20.29 11.07 2.50
CA ARG A 204 -19.00 11.67 2.18
C ARG A 204 -18.80 11.74 0.67
N ASP A 205 -18.35 12.89 0.19
CA ASP A 205 -17.85 13.03 -1.18
C ASP A 205 -16.32 12.96 -1.16
N VAL A 206 -15.73 12.04 -1.93
CA VAL A 206 -14.29 11.82 -2.00
C VAL A 206 -13.78 12.27 -3.37
N TYR A 207 -12.99 13.33 -3.38
CA TYR A 207 -12.33 13.83 -4.57
C TYR A 207 -10.91 13.27 -4.66
N LEU A 208 -10.67 12.41 -5.64
CA LEU A 208 -9.36 11.84 -5.93
C LEU A 208 -8.58 12.80 -6.83
N LEU A 209 -7.44 13.28 -6.34
CA LEU A 209 -6.61 14.26 -7.02
C LEU A 209 -5.18 13.77 -7.14
N LYS A 210 -4.72 13.60 -8.39
CA LYS A 210 -3.34 13.22 -8.66
C LYS A 210 -2.42 14.43 -8.49
N ALA A 211 -1.40 14.29 -7.64
CA ALA A 211 -0.40 15.32 -7.39
C ALA A 211 0.99 14.72 -7.15
N GLN A 212 2.02 15.56 -7.20
CA GLN A 212 3.41 15.18 -6.93
C GLN A 212 3.83 15.57 -5.51
N GLY A 213 4.74 14.79 -4.93
CA GLY A 213 5.43 15.15 -3.71
C GLY A 213 6.22 16.45 -3.88
N GLY A 214 6.26 17.27 -2.83
CA GLY A 214 6.94 18.56 -2.80
C GLY A 214 6.09 19.74 -3.26
N GLN A 215 4.90 19.49 -3.82
CA GLN A 215 3.92 20.54 -4.13
C GLN A 215 3.15 20.99 -2.89
N GLN A 216 2.39 22.08 -3.02
CA GLN A 216 1.39 22.50 -2.04
C GLN A 216 -0.01 22.42 -2.66
N MET A 217 -0.99 21.96 -1.87
CA MET A 217 -2.40 22.00 -2.25
C MET A 217 -3.13 23.00 -1.38
N LYS A 218 -3.70 24.02 -2.01
CA LYS A 218 -4.65 24.95 -1.38
C LYS A 218 -6.06 24.49 -1.67
N ILE A 219 -6.85 24.36 -0.61
CA ILE A 219 -8.25 23.99 -0.69
C ILE A 219 -9.07 25.06 0.03
N VAL A 220 -10.14 25.52 -0.62
CA VAL A 220 -11.14 26.42 -0.04
C VAL A 220 -12.51 25.80 -0.28
N LEU A 221 -13.23 25.53 0.80
CA LEU A 221 -14.57 24.98 0.80
C LEU A 221 -15.53 26.01 1.39
N THR A 222 -16.46 26.47 0.57
CA THR A 222 -17.53 27.38 1.03
C THR A 222 -18.86 26.65 0.98
N SER A 223 -19.76 26.96 1.91
CA SER A 223 -21.12 26.43 1.93
C SER A 223 -22.09 27.50 2.39
N THR A 224 -23.29 27.53 1.82
CA THR A 224 -24.29 28.57 2.09
C THR A 224 -24.65 28.64 3.57
N GLU A 225 -24.77 27.49 4.23
CA GLU A 225 -25.13 27.38 5.65
C GLU A 225 -23.92 27.22 6.58
N GLN A 226 -22.69 27.37 6.05
CA GLN A 226 -21.43 27.22 6.80
C GLN A 226 -21.33 25.87 7.52
N ASN A 227 -21.83 24.82 6.89
CA ASN A 227 -22.01 23.50 7.47
C ASN A 227 -21.26 22.40 6.70
N ALA A 228 -20.34 22.75 5.79
CA ALA A 228 -19.44 21.81 5.13
C ALA A 228 -18.01 21.94 5.69
N THR A 229 -17.32 20.81 5.79
CA THR A 229 -15.89 20.69 6.14
C THR A 229 -15.21 19.67 5.25
N PHE A 230 -13.88 19.73 5.15
CA PHE A 230 -13.09 18.71 4.47
C PHE A 230 -11.94 18.17 5.30
N ASP A 231 -11.55 16.94 4.98
CA ASP A 231 -10.31 16.28 5.40
C ASP A 231 -9.42 16.06 4.17
N VAL A 232 -8.10 15.93 4.37
CA VAL A 232 -7.16 15.55 3.29
C VAL A 232 -6.36 14.33 3.70
N VAL A 233 -6.33 13.33 2.84
CA VAL A 233 -5.54 12.10 3.01
C VAL A 233 -4.53 11.98 1.87
N SER A 234 -3.28 11.71 2.22
CA SER A 234 -2.19 11.46 1.27
C SER A 234 -2.29 10.07 0.62
N PRO A 235 -1.61 9.84 -0.52
CA PRO A 235 -1.57 8.54 -1.20
C PRO A 235 -1.15 7.36 -0.30
N SER A 236 -0.31 7.60 0.71
CA SER A 236 0.15 6.58 1.65
C SER A 236 -0.78 6.38 2.85
N GLY A 237 -1.87 7.14 2.94
CA GLY A 237 -2.86 7.04 4.02
C GLY A 237 -2.64 7.97 5.21
N TYR A 238 -1.64 8.87 5.19
CA TYR A 238 -1.56 9.91 6.23
C TYR A 238 -2.67 10.93 6.07
N ILE A 239 -3.31 11.27 7.19
CA ILE A 239 -4.19 12.43 7.29
C ILE A 239 -3.31 13.69 7.37
N LEU A 240 -3.50 14.61 6.42
CA LEU A 240 -2.79 15.89 6.37
C LEU A 240 -3.55 17.02 7.06
N THR A 241 -4.88 16.97 7.02
CA THR A 241 -5.76 17.91 7.74
C THR A 241 -7.11 17.28 7.99
N THR A 242 -7.83 17.78 8.99
CA THR A 242 -9.18 17.32 9.35
C THR A 242 -10.12 18.47 9.66
N GLY A 243 -11.37 18.39 9.22
CA GLY A 243 -12.45 19.30 9.60
C GLY A 243 -12.25 20.75 9.17
N ALA A 244 -11.49 21.00 8.10
CA ALA A 244 -11.12 22.33 7.65
C ALA A 244 -12.17 22.94 6.69
N GLN A 245 -12.15 24.26 6.54
CA GLN A 245 -12.89 25.00 5.50
C GLN A 245 -11.96 25.72 4.53
N SER A 246 -10.73 26.01 4.95
CA SER A 246 -9.68 26.54 4.08
C SER A 246 -8.33 26.11 4.64
N GLU A 247 -7.49 25.49 3.83
CA GLU A 247 -6.17 25.02 4.27
C GLU A 247 -5.17 25.03 3.11
N THR A 248 -3.89 25.20 3.42
CA THR A 248 -2.80 24.93 2.47
C THR A 248 -1.94 23.83 3.03
N VAL A 249 -2.01 22.64 2.42
CA VAL A 249 -1.28 21.46 2.88
C VAL A 249 -0.06 21.20 1.99
N PRO A 250 1.13 20.94 2.57
CA PRO A 250 2.25 20.39 1.81
C PRO A 250 1.94 18.95 1.41
N LEU A 251 2.36 18.55 0.22
CA LEU A 251 2.12 17.23 -0.34
C LEU A 251 3.38 16.38 -0.17
N PRO A 252 3.44 15.47 0.82
CA PRO A 252 4.66 14.69 1.03
C PRO A 252 4.85 13.60 -0.03
N HIS A 253 3.78 13.11 -0.66
CA HIS A 253 3.81 11.89 -1.47
C HIS A 253 3.28 12.11 -2.89
N THR A 254 3.91 11.51 -3.89
CA THR A 254 3.35 11.48 -5.25
C THR A 254 2.24 10.43 -5.35
N GLY A 255 1.08 10.79 -5.91
CA GLY A 255 -0.03 9.86 -6.14
C GLY A 255 -1.40 10.53 -6.03
N ASP A 256 -2.41 9.72 -5.75
CA ASP A 256 -3.80 10.17 -5.61
C ASP A 256 -4.10 10.56 -4.16
N TYR A 257 -4.34 11.84 -3.93
CA TYR A 257 -4.83 12.40 -2.68
C TYR A 257 -6.34 12.28 -2.61
N GLN A 258 -6.88 12.17 -1.39
CA GLN A 258 -8.31 12.20 -1.14
C GLN A 258 -8.66 13.50 -0.44
N VAL A 259 -9.49 14.34 -1.05
CA VAL A 259 -10.18 15.44 -0.37
C VAL A 259 -11.58 14.95 -0.03
N ILE A 260 -11.85 14.77 1.26
CA ILE A 260 -13.08 14.14 1.76
C ILE A 260 -13.98 15.25 2.30
N VAL A 261 -15.11 15.50 1.65
CA VAL A 261 -16.07 16.53 2.05
C VAL A 261 -17.25 15.89 2.80
N GLY A 262 -17.65 16.52 3.91
CA GLY A 262 -18.81 16.12 4.69
C GLY A 262 -19.54 17.31 5.30
N SER A 263 -20.78 17.09 5.74
CA SER A 263 -21.58 18.09 6.45
C SER A 263 -21.41 17.96 7.98
N THR A 264 -21.31 19.08 8.69
CA THR A 264 -21.36 19.11 10.17
C THR A 264 -22.80 19.13 10.70
N ARG A 265 -23.74 19.73 9.95
CA ARG A 265 -25.17 19.79 10.29
C ARG A 265 -26.04 19.83 9.04
N GLY A 266 -27.16 19.09 9.02
CA GLY A 266 -28.05 19.07 7.84
C GLY A 266 -27.35 18.61 6.57
N ASN A 267 -27.97 18.84 5.42
CA ASN A 267 -27.31 18.70 4.12
C ASN A 267 -26.50 19.98 3.85
N ALA A 268 -25.40 19.87 3.10
CA ALA A 268 -24.58 21.03 2.78
C ALA A 268 -24.43 21.16 1.27
N THR A 269 -24.89 22.29 0.70
CA THR A 269 -24.51 22.70 -0.66
C THR A 269 -23.22 23.50 -0.57
N TYR A 270 -22.25 23.19 -1.42
CA TYR A 270 -20.91 23.73 -1.31
C TYR A 270 -20.26 24.02 -2.67
N GLU A 271 -19.30 24.94 -2.63
CA GLU A 271 -18.30 25.17 -3.65
C GLU A 271 -16.92 24.79 -3.11
N LEU A 272 -16.26 23.85 -3.78
CA LEU A 272 -14.93 23.35 -3.46
C LEU A 272 -13.93 23.84 -4.51
N GLN A 273 -13.05 24.74 -4.10
CA GLN A 273 -11.91 25.19 -4.90
C GLN A 273 -10.66 24.43 -4.49
N ILE A 274 -9.96 23.85 -5.46
CA ILE A 274 -8.70 23.13 -5.26
C ILE A 274 -7.64 23.75 -6.18
N THR A 275 -6.44 23.98 -5.67
CA THR A 275 -5.28 24.46 -6.44
C THR A 275 -4.01 23.76 -5.98
N ILE A 276 -3.17 23.34 -6.92
CA ILE A 276 -1.85 22.76 -6.67
C ILE A 276 -0.77 23.74 -7.16
N GLN A 277 0.31 23.89 -6.40
CA GLN A 277 1.46 24.75 -6.72
C GLN A 277 2.76 23.97 -6.56
#